data_AF-A0A962MHK6-F1
#
_entry.id   AF-A0A962MHK6-F1
#
_cell.length_a   1.000
_cell.length_b   1.000
_cell.length_c   1.000
_cell.angle_alpha   90.00
_cell.angle_beta   90.00
_cell.angle_gamma   90.00
#
_symmetry.space_group_name_H-M   'P 1'
#
loop_
_entity.id
_entity.type
_entity.pdbx_description
1 polymer ?
#
loop_
_entity_poly.entity_id
_entity_poly.type
_entity_poly.pdbx_seq_one_letter_code
_entity_poly.pdbx_strand_id
1 'polypeptide(L)'
;MISSMTGYATRSQSTSYGTLTLELRAVNNRFLDIQLRLPDDFRALEPKIREHIAQQLYRGKIECRLNFTPHSAIENPQALNSALLQKLLELNTAVKTSLPEAADLSVAEVLNWPGMLGNNTLSIDALHQNILALLQSVLPDLKAARMREGEKLQAVLLERVTRMRQHVDAILPRIPA
;
A
#
# COMPACT_ATOMS: atom_id res chain seq x y z
N MET A 1 -15.10 -19.89 -13.66
CA MET A 1 -13.69 -19.92 -14.12
C MET A 1 -12.82 -20.49 -13.01
N ILE A 2 -11.86 -21.35 -13.34
CA ILE A 2 -10.93 -21.95 -12.36
C ILE A 2 -9.89 -20.91 -11.98
N SER A 3 -9.66 -20.72 -10.69
CA SER A 3 -8.70 -19.74 -10.17
C SER A 3 -7.74 -20.46 -9.23
N SER A 4 -6.44 -20.27 -9.44
CA SER A 4 -5.41 -20.75 -8.51
C SER A 4 -5.55 -20.06 -7.16
N MET A 5 -5.02 -20.68 -6.11
CA MET A 5 -4.90 -20.06 -4.78
C MET A 5 -3.61 -19.27 -4.58
N THR A 6 -2.69 -19.34 -5.55
CA THR A 6 -1.43 -18.59 -5.62
C THR A 6 -1.52 -17.45 -6.61
N GLY A 7 -0.84 -16.35 -6.33
CA GLY A 7 -0.80 -15.19 -7.21
C GLY A 7 0.04 -14.05 -6.65
N TYR A 8 0.49 -13.17 -7.52
CA TYR A 8 1.26 -11.99 -7.16
C TYR A 8 0.80 -10.80 -7.99
N ALA A 9 0.65 -9.65 -7.37
CA ALA A 9 0.39 -8.38 -8.04
C ALA A 9 1.09 -7.25 -7.29
N THR A 10 1.64 -6.30 -8.04
CA THR A 10 2.24 -5.10 -7.48
C THR A 10 1.84 -3.91 -8.33
N ARG A 11 1.58 -2.79 -7.68
CA ARG A 11 1.29 -1.53 -8.36
C ARG A 11 1.87 -0.38 -7.56
N SER A 12 2.43 0.58 -8.29
CA SER A 12 2.97 1.81 -7.71
C SER A 12 2.22 3.02 -8.27
N GLN A 13 2.06 4.03 -7.45
CA GLN A 13 1.43 5.30 -7.81
C GLN A 13 2.29 6.44 -7.26
N SER A 14 2.69 7.35 -8.14
CA SER A 14 3.34 8.59 -7.74
C SER A 14 2.29 9.58 -7.23
N THR A 15 2.57 10.23 -6.12
CA THR A 15 1.75 11.28 -5.51
C THR A 15 2.60 12.51 -5.25
N SER A 16 1.97 13.64 -4.98
CA SER A 16 2.63 14.91 -4.62
C SER A 16 3.56 14.79 -3.40
N TYR A 17 3.39 13.74 -2.59
CA TYR A 17 4.14 13.53 -1.35
C TYR A 17 5.25 12.47 -1.50
N GLY A 18 5.20 11.65 -2.54
CA GLY A 18 6.03 10.45 -2.64
C GLY A 18 5.42 9.36 -3.50
N THR A 19 6.12 8.25 -3.63
CA THR A 19 5.66 7.07 -4.36
C THR A 19 5.07 6.06 -3.38
N LEU A 20 3.79 5.72 -3.59
CA LEU A 20 3.12 4.61 -2.92
C LEU A 20 3.33 3.34 -3.74
N THR A 21 3.67 2.23 -3.09
CA THR A 21 3.74 0.90 -3.71
C THR A 21 2.95 -0.09 -2.88
N LEU A 22 2.04 -0.81 -3.54
CA LEU A 22 1.21 -1.82 -2.91
C LEU A 22 1.47 -3.16 -3.57
N GLU A 23 1.91 -4.12 -2.76
CA GLU A 23 2.23 -5.48 -3.17
C GLU A 23 1.26 -6.45 -2.51
N LEU A 24 0.65 -7.33 -3.32
CA LEU A 24 -0.23 -8.40 -2.88
C LEU A 24 0.35 -9.75 -3.28
N ARG A 25 0.59 -10.62 -2.30
CA ARG A 25 1.01 -11.99 -2.50
C ARG A 25 -0.03 -12.94 -1.94
N ALA A 26 -0.56 -13.82 -2.79
CA ALA A 26 -1.49 -14.87 -2.42
C ALA A 26 -0.80 -16.23 -2.44
N VAL A 27 -1.03 -17.03 -1.40
CA VAL A 27 -0.64 -18.44 -1.36
C VAL A 27 -1.80 -19.32 -0.93
N ASN A 28 -1.69 -20.62 -1.24
CA ASN A 28 -2.71 -21.58 -0.87
C ASN A 28 -2.83 -21.69 0.66
N ASN A 29 -4.04 -21.47 1.16
CA ASN A 29 -4.42 -21.70 2.54
C ASN A 29 -5.90 -22.11 2.59
N ARG A 30 -6.25 -22.98 3.55
CA ARG A 30 -7.61 -23.51 3.71
C ARG A 30 -8.64 -22.42 4.01
N PHE A 31 -8.23 -21.39 4.73
CA PHE A 31 -9.07 -20.27 5.12
C PHE A 31 -8.50 -18.97 4.55
N LEU A 32 -9.32 -17.92 4.54
CA LEU A 32 -8.84 -16.59 4.26
C LEU A 32 -8.02 -16.09 5.46
N ASP A 33 -6.74 -15.87 5.24
CA ASP A 33 -5.84 -15.27 6.21
C ASP A 33 -5.23 -14.01 5.58
N ILE A 34 -5.45 -12.85 6.18
CA ILE A 34 -4.98 -11.57 5.63
C ILE A 34 -3.92 -11.00 6.57
N GLN A 35 -2.69 -10.94 6.07
CA GLN A 35 -1.54 -10.36 6.74
C GLN A 35 -1.21 -9.00 6.13
N LEU A 36 -1.40 -7.92 6.89
CA LEU A 36 -1.16 -6.55 6.46
C LEU A 36 0.17 -6.04 7.06
N ARG A 37 1.08 -5.60 6.19
CA ARG A 37 2.32 -4.91 6.57
C ARG A 37 2.23 -3.47 6.10
N LEU A 38 1.85 -2.58 7.00
CA LEU A 38 1.67 -1.15 6.76
C LEU A 38 2.67 -0.37 7.62
N PRO A 39 3.22 0.75 7.12
CA PRO A 39 3.92 1.74 7.95
C PRO A 39 2.99 2.28 9.06
N ASP A 40 3.58 2.73 10.17
CA ASP A 40 2.81 3.16 11.35
C ASP A 40 1.84 4.30 11.05
N ASP A 41 2.25 5.23 10.18
CA ASP A 41 1.43 6.36 9.72
C ASP A 41 0.11 5.93 9.05
N PHE A 42 0.04 4.70 8.52
CA PHE A 42 -1.12 4.18 7.78
C PHE A 42 -1.83 3.04 8.50
N ARG A 43 -1.47 2.74 9.77
CA ARG A 43 -2.13 1.69 10.56
C ARG A 43 -3.63 1.89 10.70
N ALA A 44 -4.10 3.13 10.73
CA ALA A 44 -5.53 3.46 10.81
C ALA A 44 -6.35 2.92 9.62
N LEU A 45 -5.72 2.68 8.47
CA LEU A 45 -6.38 2.10 7.29
C LEU A 45 -6.49 0.58 7.31
N GLU A 46 -5.79 -0.09 8.23
CA GLU A 46 -5.75 -1.55 8.29
C GLU A 46 -7.15 -2.19 8.23
N PRO A 47 -8.14 -1.75 9.04
CA PRO A 47 -9.48 -2.37 9.02
C PRO A 47 -10.16 -2.24 7.66
N LYS A 48 -10.07 -1.07 7.01
CA LYS A 48 -10.67 -0.81 5.69
C LYS A 48 -10.02 -1.64 4.59
N ILE A 49 -8.70 -1.73 4.59
CA ILE A 49 -7.95 -2.55 3.62
C ILE A 49 -8.34 -4.03 3.79
N ARG A 50 -8.40 -4.51 5.03
CA ARG A 50 -8.80 -5.88 5.35
C ARG A 50 -10.20 -6.18 4.83
N GLU A 51 -11.16 -5.30 5.08
CA GLU A 51 -12.54 -5.45 4.64
C GLU A 51 -12.62 -5.54 3.10
N HIS A 52 -11.95 -4.61 2.39
CA HIS A 52 -11.91 -4.63 0.92
C HIS A 52 -11.34 -5.93 0.35
N ILE A 53 -10.26 -6.46 0.94
CA ILE A 53 -9.68 -7.74 0.52
C ILE A 53 -10.67 -8.88 0.80
N ALA A 54 -11.30 -8.91 1.97
CA ALA A 54 -12.23 -9.96 2.38
C ALA A 54 -13.52 -9.99 1.55
N GLN A 55 -14.00 -8.85 1.06
CA GLN A 55 -15.13 -8.77 0.14
C GLN A 55 -14.81 -9.39 -1.24
N GLN A 56 -13.53 -9.42 -1.61
CA GLN A 56 -13.10 -9.80 -2.96
C GLN A 56 -12.52 -11.22 -3.04
N LEU A 57 -12.03 -11.77 -1.91
CA LEU A 57 -11.34 -13.04 -1.82
C LEU A 57 -11.88 -13.87 -0.65
N TYR A 58 -12.18 -15.15 -0.89
CA TYR A 58 -12.79 -16.03 0.12
C TYR A 58 -11.83 -17.06 0.71
N ARG A 59 -10.63 -17.22 0.11
CA ARG A 59 -9.67 -18.28 0.47
C ARG A 59 -8.25 -17.91 0.09
N GLY A 60 -7.31 -18.46 0.86
CA GLY A 60 -5.87 -18.26 0.68
C GLY A 60 -5.28 -17.35 1.74
N LYS A 61 -3.96 -17.44 1.92
CA LYS A 61 -3.23 -16.47 2.74
C LYS A 61 -2.78 -15.32 1.83
N ILE A 62 -3.22 -14.12 2.15
CA ILE A 62 -2.93 -12.89 1.42
C ILE A 62 -2.01 -12.02 2.27
N GLU A 63 -0.80 -11.81 1.78
CA GLU A 63 0.13 -10.85 2.34
C GLU A 63 0.04 -9.56 1.52
N CYS A 64 -0.32 -8.46 2.18
CA CYS A 64 -0.42 -7.14 1.59
C CYS A 64 0.63 -6.25 2.23
N ARG A 65 1.55 -5.73 1.43
CA ARG A 65 2.61 -4.83 1.88
C ARG A 65 2.43 -3.47 1.23
N LEU A 66 2.28 -2.44 2.07
CA LEU A 66 2.32 -1.05 1.65
C LEU A 66 3.72 -0.51 1.90
N ASN A 67 4.29 0.16 0.90
CA ASN A 67 5.53 0.91 1.04
C ASN A 67 5.30 2.35 0.57
N PHE A 68 5.80 3.31 1.33
CA PHE A 68 5.73 4.72 0.98
C PHE A 68 7.15 5.27 0.96
N THR A 69 7.58 5.74 -0.20
CA THR A 69 8.87 6.42 -0.37
C THR A 69 8.59 7.90 -0.57
N PRO A 70 8.85 8.77 0.42
CA PRO A 70 8.66 10.20 0.25
C PRO A 70 9.58 10.73 -0.86
N HIS A 71 9.15 11.77 -1.59
CA HIS A 71 10.07 12.48 -2.49
C HIS A 71 11.21 13.07 -1.66
N SER A 72 12.44 12.98 -2.17
CA SER A 72 13.60 13.62 -1.55
C SER A 72 13.33 15.11 -1.40
N ALA A 73 13.66 15.67 -0.24
CA ALA A 73 13.48 17.08 0.11
C ALA A 73 14.18 18.08 -0.84
N ILE A 74 14.93 17.59 -1.83
CA ILE A 74 15.66 18.41 -2.82
C ILE A 74 14.70 19.11 -3.80
N GLU A 75 13.49 18.57 -4.05
CA GLU A 75 12.55 19.15 -5.02
C GLU A 75 11.43 20.01 -4.42
N ASN A 76 11.32 20.10 -3.09
CA ASN A 76 10.38 21.01 -2.43
C ASN A 76 11.17 21.88 -1.44
N PRO A 77 11.64 23.07 -1.84
CA PRO A 77 12.25 23.99 -0.89
C PRO A 77 11.20 24.24 0.18
N GLN A 78 11.57 23.97 1.43
CA GLN A 78 10.73 24.14 2.61
C GLN A 78 9.91 25.43 2.48
N ALA A 79 8.64 25.30 2.09
CA ALA A 79 7.81 26.47 1.91
C ALA A 79 7.58 27.08 3.28
N LEU A 80 7.97 28.34 3.43
CA LEU A 80 7.73 29.08 4.67
C LEU A 80 6.22 29.16 4.89
N ASN A 81 5.76 28.80 6.08
CA ASN A 81 4.38 28.96 6.46
C ASN A 81 4.07 30.46 6.65
N SER A 82 3.64 31.12 5.58
CA SER A 82 3.41 32.57 5.55
C SER A 82 2.39 33.05 6.60
N ALA A 83 1.34 32.26 6.84
CA ALA A 83 0.34 32.55 7.86
C ALA A 83 0.92 32.49 9.28
N LEU A 84 1.78 31.49 9.56
CA LEU A 84 2.46 31.38 10.84
C LEU A 84 3.52 32.47 11.01
N LEU A 85 4.26 32.81 9.95
CA LEU A 85 5.20 33.92 9.95
C LEU A 85 4.49 35.23 10.32
N GLN A 86 3.34 35.51 9.69
CA GLN A 86 2.60 36.75 9.94
C GLN A 86 2.13 36.84 11.40
N LYS A 87 1.60 35.74 11.95
CA LYS A 87 1.28 35.67 13.39
C LYS A 87 2.50 35.86 14.30
N LEU A 88 3.64 35.28 13.92
CA LEU A 88 4.87 35.41 14.70
C LEU A 88 5.36 36.87 14.72
N LEU A 89 5.23 37.58 13.59
CA LEU A 89 5.55 39.00 13.50
C LEU A 89 4.61 39.84 14.37
N GLU A 90 3.30 39.58 14.36
CA GLU A 90 2.32 40.25 15.23
C GLU A 90 2.66 40.05 16.72
N LEU A 91 3.01 38.83 17.11
CA LEU A 91 3.43 38.52 18.48
C LEU A 91 4.73 39.25 18.85
N ASN A 92 5.71 39.29 17.96
CA ASN A 92 6.95 40.04 18.17
C ASN A 92 6.67 41.53 18.43
N THR A 93 5.78 42.13 17.62
CA THR A 93 5.35 43.53 17.81
C THR A 93 4.62 43.73 19.14
N ALA A 94 3.74 42.81 19.53
CA ALA A 94 3.01 42.89 20.79
C ALA A 94 3.95 42.80 22.01
N VAL A 95 4.94 41.91 21.98
CA VAL A 95 5.97 41.79 23.02
C VAL A 95 6.79 43.07 23.12
N LYS A 96 7.26 43.62 21.99
CA LYS A 96 8.04 44.87 21.97
C LYS A 96 7.26 46.09 22.44
N THR A 97 5.95 46.10 22.26
CA THR A 97 5.09 47.16 22.80
C THR A 97 5.08 47.14 24.34
N SER A 98 5.13 45.95 24.94
CA SER A 98 5.15 45.77 26.39
C SER A 98 6.56 45.84 26.99
N LEU A 99 7.57 45.44 26.22
CA LEU A 99 8.97 45.34 26.62
C LEU A 99 9.88 45.89 25.50
N PRO A 100 10.13 47.21 25.44
CA PRO A 100 10.87 47.83 24.34
C PRO A 100 12.32 47.36 24.20
N GLU A 101 12.94 46.93 25.31
CA GLU A 101 14.31 46.43 25.38
C GLU A 101 14.46 44.96 24.95
N ALA A 102 13.36 44.27 24.59
CA ALA A 102 13.42 42.88 24.13
C ALA A 102 14.12 42.76 22.76
N ALA A 103 14.96 41.73 22.62
CA ALA A 103 15.64 41.42 21.37
C ALA A 103 14.66 41.05 20.24
N ASP A 104 15.04 41.34 18.98
CA ASP A 104 14.30 40.85 17.82
C ASP A 104 14.51 39.34 17.62
N LEU A 105 13.48 38.69 17.07
CA LEU A 105 13.60 37.33 16.56
C LEU A 105 14.62 37.28 15.43
N SER A 106 15.67 36.48 15.61
CA SER A 106 16.63 36.17 14.57
C SER A 106 16.00 35.29 13.48
N VAL A 107 16.54 35.36 12.26
CA VAL A 107 16.13 34.48 11.17
C VAL A 107 16.24 33.00 11.57
N ALA A 108 17.28 32.63 12.32
CA ALA A 108 17.46 31.26 12.80
C ALA A 108 16.36 30.83 13.77
N GLU A 109 15.91 31.70 14.67
CA GLU A 109 14.80 31.43 15.59
C GLU A 109 13.46 31.32 14.86
N VAL A 110 13.24 32.16 13.84
CA VAL A 110 12.06 32.07 12.98
C VAL A 110 12.05 30.72 12.24
N LEU A 111 13.14 30.36 11.56
CA LEU A 111 13.20 29.12 10.78
C LEU A 111 13.09 27.86 11.65
N ASN A 112 13.65 27.88 12.87
CA ASN A 112 13.53 26.78 13.83
C ASN A 112 12.22 26.80 14.63
N TRP A 113 11.36 27.81 14.42
CA TRP A 113 10.09 27.89 15.11
C TRP A 113 9.21 26.69 14.71
N PRO A 114 8.59 25.98 15.67
CA PRO A 114 7.80 24.78 15.38
C PRO A 114 6.74 25.03 14.29
N GLY A 115 6.85 24.31 13.18
CA GLY A 115 5.93 24.42 12.04
C GLY A 115 6.16 25.59 11.07
N MET A 116 7.27 26.34 11.21
CA MET A 116 7.59 27.48 10.35
C MET A 116 8.07 27.07 8.96
N LEU A 117 9.01 26.15 8.93
CA LEU A 117 9.34 25.44 7.72
C LEU A 117 8.25 24.41 7.53
N GLY A 118 7.62 24.41 6.37
CA GLY A 118 6.68 23.38 5.99
C GLY A 118 7.35 22.02 6.11
N ASN A 119 7.19 21.37 7.25
CA ASN A 119 6.94 19.94 7.23
C ASN A 119 5.76 19.86 6.30
N ASN A 120 5.97 19.29 5.11
CA ASN A 120 4.91 18.90 4.23
C ASN A 120 4.05 17.98 5.10
N THR A 121 3.08 18.54 5.82
CA THR A 121 2.20 17.80 6.72
C THR A 121 1.48 16.94 5.74
N LEU A 122 1.99 15.72 5.58
CA LEU A 122 1.42 14.68 4.76
C LEU A 122 -0.05 14.76 5.08
N SER A 123 -0.87 15.19 4.11
CA SER A 123 -2.30 15.13 4.33
C SER A 123 -2.59 13.64 4.33
N ILE A 124 -2.52 13.06 5.53
CA ILE A 124 -2.65 11.64 5.77
C ILE A 124 -3.96 11.18 5.15
N ASP A 125 -5.00 12.02 5.21
CA ASP A 125 -6.29 11.80 4.55
C ASP A 125 -6.21 11.77 3.01
N ALA A 126 -5.42 12.64 2.37
CA ALA A 126 -5.22 12.59 0.92
C ALA A 126 -4.47 11.32 0.50
N LEU A 127 -3.44 10.92 1.27
CA LEU A 127 -2.75 9.65 1.05
C LEU A 127 -3.65 8.45 1.32
N HIS A 128 -4.58 8.55 2.27
CA HIS A 128 -5.52 7.49 2.55
C HIS A 128 -6.40 7.17 1.34
N GLN A 129 -6.94 8.21 0.69
CA GLN A 129 -7.74 8.02 -0.53
C GLN A 129 -6.91 7.41 -1.66
N ASN A 130 -5.66 7.85 -1.83
CA ASN A 130 -4.74 7.28 -2.82
C ASN A 130 -4.44 5.81 -2.55
N ILE A 131 -4.23 5.41 -1.29
CA ILE A 131 -3.99 4.01 -0.90
C ILE A 131 -5.22 3.13 -1.21
N LEU A 132 -6.42 3.61 -0.90
CA LEU A 132 -7.66 2.87 -1.18
C LEU A 132 -7.91 2.74 -2.68
N ALA A 133 -7.66 3.80 -3.46
CA ALA A 133 -7.74 3.74 -4.93
C ALA A 133 -6.70 2.76 -5.50
N LEU A 134 -5.47 2.77 -4.98
CA LEU A 134 -4.42 1.85 -5.37
C LEU A 134 -4.82 0.39 -5.06
N LEU A 135 -5.42 0.14 -3.89
CA LEU A 135 -5.96 -1.18 -3.52
C LEU A 135 -7.03 -1.66 -4.49
N GLN A 136 -7.98 -0.80 -4.86
CA GLN A 136 -9.03 -1.11 -5.83
C GLN A 136 -8.47 -1.48 -7.20
N SER A 137 -7.31 -0.92 -7.57
CA SER A 137 -6.68 -1.18 -8.86
C SER A 137 -5.78 -2.43 -8.87
N VAL A 138 -5.13 -2.80 -7.76
CA VAL A 138 -4.23 -3.97 -7.69
C VAL A 138 -4.97 -5.28 -7.45
N LEU A 139 -6.15 -5.26 -6.80
CA LEU A 139 -6.96 -6.45 -6.55
C LEU A 139 -7.41 -7.16 -7.85
N PRO A 140 -7.88 -6.45 -8.89
CA PRO A 140 -8.13 -7.03 -10.22
C PRO A 140 -6.89 -7.71 -10.81
N ASP A 141 -5.71 -7.10 -10.68
CA ASP A 141 -4.46 -7.67 -11.20
C ASP A 141 -4.13 -8.99 -10.50
N LEU A 142 -4.34 -9.07 -9.18
CA LEU A 142 -4.17 -10.31 -8.41
C LEU A 142 -5.15 -11.40 -8.86
N LYS A 143 -6.43 -11.05 -9.05
CA LYS A 143 -7.45 -11.99 -9.54
C LYS A 143 -7.10 -12.52 -10.92
N ALA A 144 -6.66 -11.65 -11.82
CA ALA A 144 -6.22 -12.04 -13.15
C ALA A 144 -4.99 -12.96 -13.11
N ALA A 145 -4.03 -12.69 -12.22
CA ALA A 145 -2.88 -13.57 -12.00
C ALA A 145 -3.30 -14.97 -11.53
N ARG A 146 -4.20 -15.04 -10.53
CA ARG A 146 -4.76 -16.30 -10.02
C ARG A 146 -5.51 -17.08 -11.10
N MET A 147 -6.27 -16.40 -11.96
CA MET A 147 -6.98 -17.04 -13.07
C MET A 147 -6.03 -17.66 -14.09
N ARG A 148 -5.02 -16.91 -14.56
CA ARG A 148 -4.01 -17.43 -15.51
C ARG A 148 -3.28 -18.65 -14.97
N GLU A 149 -2.95 -18.65 -13.68
CA GLU A 149 -2.32 -19.80 -13.05
C GLU A 149 -3.30 -20.98 -12.92
N GLY A 150 -4.57 -20.71 -12.62
CA GLY A 150 -5.63 -21.72 -12.55
C GLY A 150 -5.86 -22.44 -13.88
N GLU A 151 -5.86 -21.71 -14.99
CA GLU A 151 -5.98 -22.27 -16.35
C GLU A 151 -4.80 -23.18 -16.70
N LYS A 152 -3.57 -22.75 -16.39
CA LYS A 152 -2.38 -23.57 -16.58
C LYS A 152 -2.41 -24.84 -15.75
N LEU A 153 -2.81 -24.74 -14.47
CA LEU A 153 -2.94 -25.90 -13.58
C LEU A 153 -4.02 -26.86 -14.08
N GLN A 154 -5.15 -26.35 -14.58
CA GLN A 154 -6.20 -27.17 -15.15
C GLN A 154 -5.67 -27.99 -16.34
N ALA A 155 -4.96 -27.35 -17.28
CA ALA A 155 -4.40 -28.04 -18.43
C ALA A 155 -3.46 -29.17 -18.01
N VAL A 156 -2.55 -28.92 -17.06
CA VAL A 156 -1.62 -29.92 -16.52
C VAL A 156 -2.36 -31.07 -15.82
N LEU A 157 -3.39 -30.78 -15.03
CA LEU A 157 -4.17 -31.82 -14.35
C LEU A 157 -4.91 -32.72 -15.34
N LEU A 158 -5.54 -32.14 -16.37
CA LEU A 158 -6.24 -32.90 -17.41
C LEU A 158 -5.27 -33.78 -18.22
N GLU A 159 -4.08 -33.27 -18.52
CA GLU A 159 -3.02 -34.05 -19.17
C GLU A 159 -2.63 -35.25 -18.29
N ARG A 160 -2.39 -35.04 -17.00
CA ARG A 160 -2.04 -36.11 -16.05
C ARG A 160 -3.14 -37.15 -15.93
N VAL A 161 -4.40 -36.73 -15.83
CA VAL A 161 -5.56 -37.64 -15.77
C VAL A 161 -5.62 -38.50 -17.03
N THR A 162 -5.41 -37.90 -18.20
CA THR A 162 -5.37 -38.63 -19.47
C THR A 162 -4.27 -39.69 -19.49
N ARG A 163 -3.04 -39.33 -19.06
CA ARG A 163 -1.93 -40.29 -18.97
C ARG A 163 -2.21 -41.42 -17.97
N MET A 164 -2.79 -41.10 -16.81
CA MET A 164 -3.17 -42.12 -15.81
C MET A 164 -4.16 -43.12 -16.40
N ARG A 165 -5.17 -42.67 -17.15
CA ARG A 165 -6.13 -43.55 -17.83
C ARG A 165 -5.44 -44.45 -18.85
N GLN A 166 -4.56 -43.89 -19.68
CA GLN A 166 -3.78 -44.67 -20.65
C GLN A 166 -2.94 -45.76 -19.98
N HIS A 167 -2.34 -45.47 -18.81
CA HIS A 167 -1.62 -46.48 -18.04
C HIS A 167 -2.53 -47.58 -17.48
N VAL A 168 -3.70 -47.21 -16.95
CA VAL A 168 -4.69 -48.18 -16.48
C VAL A 168 -5.14 -49.10 -17.62
N ASP A 169 -5.49 -48.53 -18.78
CA ASP A 169 -5.94 -49.28 -19.96
C ASP A 169 -4.85 -50.23 -20.49
N ALA A 170 -3.58 -49.85 -20.38
CA ALA A 170 -2.46 -50.70 -20.77
C ALA A 170 -2.19 -51.86 -19.79
N ILE A 171 -2.55 -51.69 -18.51
CA ILE A 171 -2.33 -52.71 -17.46
C ILE A 171 -3.51 -53.67 -17.35
N LEU A 172 -4.75 -53.20 -17.58
CA LEU A 172 -5.98 -53.98 -17.44
C LEU A 172 -5.93 -55.37 -18.12
N PRO A 173 -5.42 -55.53 -19.35
CA PRO A 173 -5.36 -56.83 -20.04
C PRO A 173 -4.32 -57.81 -19.44
N ARG A 174 -3.46 -57.33 -18.53
CA ARG A 174 -2.40 -58.12 -17.88
C ARG A 174 -2.78 -58.55 -16.47
N ILE A 175 -3.97 -58.19 -15.99
CA ILE A 175 -4.48 -58.60 -14.68
C ILE A 175 -5.06 -60.02 -14.82
N PRO A 176 -4.51 -61.02 -14.11
CA PRO A 176 -5.08 -62.36 -14.09
C PRO A 176 -6.47 -62.36 -13.43
N ALA A 177 -7.35 -63.23 -13.94
CA ALA A 177 -8.74 -63.36 -13.51
C ALA A 177 -8.90 -63.79 -12.04
#